data_AF-A0A7S2XNJ4-F1
#
_entry.id   AF-A0A7S2XNJ4-F1
#
_cell.length_a   1.000
_cell.length_b   1.000
_cell.length_c   1.000
_cell.angle_alpha   90.00
_cell.angle_beta   90.00
_cell.angle_gamma   90.00
#
_symmetry.space_group_name_H-M   'P 1'
#
loop_
_entity.id
_entity.type
_entity.pdbx_description
1 polymer ?
#
loop_
_entity_poly.entity_id
_entity_poly.type
_entity_poly.pdbx_seq_one_letter_code
_entity_poly.pdbx_strand_id
1 'polypeptide(L)'
;MQPPTPIMRANNWPTMDVKKTTLEDLEAAEAEQNGTDSYNETSPIDAGNDHAQGEAAWDDGGFDDGMGADDDLGFDDDDGGAGWGDDLDDLGDEFVDVAHPSKAQDEMAGLEDVTDDAFQMPTSGRPPAGCWVANSSHAADHMAAGGASSALQLLNRQIAASDYSVLKEAMIGCYLGATMSMPGIPGSVSMQVPLLRNDAVGNPGAESLPRNSLKMKNLAAGVRSGYRFFQGGKFNDAKAAFGDVLTMIPLVVTDNRGEANEMKEMLEISREYITAIRIKGAMAECASDPIRSTELSAYFTHCNLQPSHLLLALRSAMGTSFKHKNFIVAASFARRLLELPDMSSQKNADLRVKASKVLQKSEQMARNAHTLNYNESKTFAIDCKNFLPIYSGEPSVKCSFCGSSYADVEAVSHKVCVTCNFCAVGVETIGLVSGS
;
A
#
# COMPACT_ATOMS: atom_id res chain seq x y z
N MET A 1 -13.84 -42.35 -11.51
CA MET A 1 -14.40 -41.46 -10.45
C MET A 1 -15.60 -40.75 -11.07
N GLN A 2 -16.71 -40.59 -10.34
CA GLN A 2 -17.82 -39.74 -10.82
C GLN A 2 -17.54 -38.26 -10.51
N PRO A 3 -17.95 -37.32 -11.38
CA PRO A 3 -17.90 -35.91 -11.07
C PRO A 3 -18.93 -35.55 -9.97
N PRO A 4 -18.67 -34.53 -9.13
CA PRO A 4 -19.61 -34.11 -8.09
C PRO A 4 -20.88 -33.48 -8.69
N THR A 5 -22.03 -33.75 -8.08
CA THR A 5 -23.31 -33.17 -8.49
C THR A 5 -23.43 -31.69 -8.09
N PRO A 6 -23.93 -30.80 -8.96
CA PRO A 6 -24.09 -29.38 -8.64
C PRO A 6 -25.15 -29.14 -7.56
N ILE A 7 -24.87 -28.15 -6.69
CA ILE A 7 -25.62 -27.88 -5.45
C ILE A 7 -26.92 -27.09 -5.71
N MET A 8 -27.02 -26.36 -6.82
CA MET A 8 -28.25 -25.64 -7.22
C MET A 8 -28.95 -26.33 -8.40
N ARG A 9 -30.27 -26.53 -8.25
CA ARG A 9 -31.19 -26.97 -9.31
C ARG A 9 -32.40 -26.02 -9.37
N ALA A 10 -32.18 -24.80 -9.83
CA ALA A 10 -33.21 -23.78 -9.93
C ALA A 10 -33.34 -23.29 -11.39
N ASN A 11 -34.44 -23.64 -12.05
CA ASN A 11 -34.76 -23.19 -13.40
C ASN A 11 -35.28 -21.74 -13.35
N ASN A 12 -34.37 -20.78 -13.13
CA ASN A 12 -34.67 -19.35 -13.17
C ASN A 12 -33.61 -18.57 -13.96
N TRP A 13 -33.29 -19.06 -15.16
CA TRP A 13 -32.69 -18.22 -16.20
C TRP A 13 -33.83 -17.63 -17.05
N PRO A 14 -33.74 -16.36 -17.50
CA PRO A 14 -34.79 -15.75 -18.30
C PRO A 14 -34.73 -16.26 -19.74
N THR A 15 -35.53 -17.27 -20.05
CA THR A 15 -35.74 -17.77 -21.41
C THR A 15 -36.34 -16.66 -22.28
N MET A 16 -35.57 -16.17 -23.26
CA MET A 16 -36.16 -15.51 -24.42
C MET A 16 -36.81 -16.55 -25.32
N ASP A 17 -37.98 -16.25 -25.88
CA ASP A 17 -38.69 -17.13 -26.82
C ASP A 17 -37.97 -17.22 -28.17
N VAL A 18 -36.99 -18.13 -28.24
CA VAL A 18 -36.37 -18.53 -29.50
C VAL A 18 -37.39 -19.31 -30.32
N LYS A 19 -37.72 -18.83 -31.51
CA LYS A 19 -38.57 -19.56 -32.45
C LYS A 19 -37.88 -20.86 -32.85
N LYS A 20 -38.53 -21.99 -32.59
CA LYS A 20 -38.09 -23.33 -33.03
C LYS A 20 -37.81 -23.32 -34.54
N THR A 21 -36.66 -23.87 -34.93
CA THR A 21 -36.30 -24.13 -36.33
C THR A 21 -36.65 -25.57 -36.70
N THR A 22 -36.78 -25.83 -38.00
CA THR A 22 -37.42 -27.04 -38.58
C THR A 22 -36.57 -28.32 -38.50
N LEU A 23 -35.77 -28.48 -37.45
CA LEU A 23 -34.87 -29.62 -37.25
C LEU A 23 -35.36 -30.56 -36.13
N GLU A 24 -36.11 -30.04 -35.15
CA GLU A 24 -36.67 -30.84 -34.04
C GLU A 24 -37.82 -31.78 -34.47
N ASP A 25 -38.56 -31.43 -35.52
CA ASP A 25 -39.71 -32.23 -36.00
C ASP A 25 -39.33 -33.59 -36.63
N LEU A 26 -38.04 -33.84 -36.85
CA LEU A 26 -37.54 -35.09 -37.44
C LEU A 26 -37.18 -36.17 -36.40
N GLU A 27 -36.89 -35.79 -35.16
CA GLU A 27 -36.46 -36.74 -34.11
C GLU A 27 -37.63 -37.19 -33.21
N ALA A 28 -38.75 -36.47 -33.22
CA ALA A 28 -39.92 -36.74 -32.38
C ALA A 28 -40.74 -38.00 -32.78
N ALA A 29 -40.28 -38.80 -33.73
CA ALA A 29 -41.00 -39.97 -34.26
C ALA A 29 -40.69 -41.30 -33.54
N GLU A 30 -39.58 -41.43 -32.82
CA GLU A 30 -39.05 -42.73 -32.37
C GLU A 30 -38.56 -42.78 -30.90
N ALA A 31 -39.41 -42.47 -29.91
CA ALA A 31 -39.26 -43.00 -28.54
C ALA A 31 -40.53 -42.82 -27.69
N GLU A 32 -41.21 -43.90 -27.33
CA GLU A 32 -42.29 -43.89 -26.34
C GLU A 32 -42.00 -44.88 -25.18
N GLN A 33 -42.55 -44.59 -24.00
CA GLN A 33 -42.79 -45.46 -22.82
C GLN A 33 -41.70 -45.66 -21.73
N ASN A 34 -42.20 -45.60 -20.48
CA ASN A 34 -41.65 -46.02 -19.17
C ASN A 34 -40.43 -45.25 -18.59
N GLY A 35 -40.40 -44.85 -17.31
CA GLY A 35 -41.43 -44.88 -16.25
C GLY A 35 -40.87 -44.54 -14.83
N THR A 36 -41.77 -44.23 -13.88
CA THR A 36 -41.73 -44.42 -12.38
C THR A 36 -40.41 -44.87 -11.69
N ASP A 37 -39.97 -44.46 -10.48
CA ASP A 37 -40.55 -43.78 -9.29
C ASP A 37 -39.41 -43.58 -8.22
N SER A 38 -39.52 -43.02 -6.99
CA SER A 38 -40.29 -41.90 -6.34
C SER A 38 -39.78 -41.66 -4.88
N TYR A 39 -40.24 -40.57 -4.22
CA TYR A 39 -40.19 -40.26 -2.75
C TYR A 39 -38.79 -40.04 -2.05
N ASN A 40 -38.55 -38.88 -1.39
CA ASN A 40 -38.69 -38.54 0.07
C ASN A 40 -37.69 -39.25 1.02
N GLU A 41 -37.13 -38.67 2.11
CA GLU A 41 -37.33 -37.37 2.79
C GLU A 41 -36.15 -36.99 3.77
N THR A 42 -36.31 -35.87 4.50
CA THR A 42 -35.74 -35.49 5.82
C THR A 42 -34.24 -35.14 6.06
N SER A 43 -34.04 -34.37 7.14
CA SER A 43 -32.82 -33.75 7.73
C SER A 43 -32.85 -34.05 9.27
N PRO A 44 -32.25 -33.34 10.27
CA PRO A 44 -31.26 -32.22 10.32
C PRO A 44 -30.18 -32.37 11.47
N ILE A 45 -29.64 -31.23 11.99
CA ILE A 45 -29.13 -30.96 13.38
C ILE A 45 -27.59 -30.88 13.65
N ASP A 46 -27.08 -29.63 13.60
CA ASP A 46 -26.55 -28.80 14.71
C ASP A 46 -25.10 -28.90 15.30
N ALA A 47 -24.69 -27.73 15.85
CA ALA A 47 -23.69 -27.41 16.89
C ALA A 47 -22.17 -27.57 16.62
N GLY A 48 -21.38 -26.56 17.07
CA GLY A 48 -19.90 -26.63 17.06
C GLY A 48 -19.12 -25.31 17.14
N ASN A 49 -19.49 -24.36 18.00
CA ASN A 49 -18.70 -23.14 18.24
C ASN A 49 -17.59 -23.39 19.27
N ASP A 50 -16.36 -22.91 19.03
CA ASP A 50 -15.54 -22.43 20.16
C ASP A 50 -14.51 -21.33 19.84
N HIS A 51 -14.11 -20.61 20.88
CA HIS A 51 -13.27 -19.40 20.85
C HIS A 51 -11.91 -19.67 21.52
N ALA A 52 -10.81 -19.22 20.92
CA ALA A 52 -9.50 -19.20 21.57
C ALA A 52 -8.88 -17.80 21.52
N GLN A 53 -8.50 -17.28 22.69
CA GLN A 53 -7.72 -16.04 22.83
C GLN A 53 -6.28 -16.41 23.26
N GLY A 54 -5.30 -15.61 22.85
CA GLY A 54 -3.90 -15.78 23.25
C GLY A 54 -3.22 -14.43 23.45
N GLU A 55 -2.96 -14.08 24.72
CA GLU A 55 -2.02 -13.01 25.05
C GLU A 55 -0.58 -13.55 24.96
N ALA A 56 0.37 -12.66 24.62
CA ALA A 56 1.80 -12.97 24.66
C ALA A 56 2.53 -11.85 25.41
N ALA A 57 3.09 -12.21 26.57
CA ALA A 57 4.02 -11.37 27.32
C ALA A 57 5.41 -11.34 26.65
N TRP A 58 6.26 -10.43 27.11
CA TRP A 58 7.55 -10.13 26.50
C TRP A 58 8.63 -10.19 27.57
N ASP A 59 9.65 -11.00 27.31
CA ASP A 59 10.86 -11.12 28.12
C ASP A 59 12.09 -11.07 27.20
N ASP A 60 13.27 -10.87 27.78
CA ASP A 60 14.45 -10.29 27.12
C ASP A 60 15.65 -11.27 26.99
N GLY A 61 16.53 -10.98 26.03
CA GLY A 61 17.96 -11.34 26.10
C GLY A 61 18.47 -12.57 25.34
N GLY A 62 19.35 -12.31 24.36
CA GLY A 62 20.70 -12.93 24.37
C GLY A 62 21.17 -13.73 23.14
N PHE A 63 22.40 -13.39 22.67
CA PHE A 63 23.37 -14.21 21.91
C PHE A 63 22.99 -14.64 20.45
N ASP A 64 23.92 -14.80 19.48
CA ASP A 64 25.30 -14.26 19.30
C ASP A 64 25.78 -14.44 17.82
N ASP A 65 26.99 -13.96 17.52
CA ASP A 65 27.70 -13.95 16.21
C ASP A 65 27.86 -15.28 15.42
N GLY A 66 28.18 -15.18 14.11
CA GLY A 66 29.00 -16.20 13.44
C GLY A 66 29.07 -16.30 11.90
N MET A 67 29.95 -15.50 11.25
CA MET A 67 30.58 -15.72 9.91
C MET A 67 29.68 -15.74 8.63
N GLY A 68 30.15 -15.38 7.42
CA GLY A 68 31.37 -14.68 7.01
C GLY A 68 31.96 -15.11 5.65
N ALA A 69 32.32 -14.13 4.78
CA ALA A 69 33.18 -14.22 3.57
C ALA A 69 32.73 -15.12 2.38
N ASP A 70 33.11 -14.90 1.11
CA ASP A 70 33.64 -13.71 0.38
C ASP A 70 33.43 -13.90 -1.15
N ASP A 71 33.78 -12.87 -1.93
CA ASP A 71 33.97 -12.72 -3.40
C ASP A 71 34.06 -13.95 -4.35
N ASP A 72 33.57 -13.78 -5.59
CA ASP A 72 34.46 -13.59 -6.75
C ASP A 72 33.78 -12.80 -7.90
N LEU A 73 34.58 -12.25 -8.81
CA LEU A 73 34.18 -11.36 -9.93
C LEU A 73 34.48 -11.99 -11.31
N GLY A 74 33.78 -11.53 -12.35
CA GLY A 74 34.07 -11.89 -13.73
C GLY A 74 33.56 -10.82 -14.72
N PHE A 75 34.47 -10.25 -15.50
CA PHE A 75 34.23 -9.17 -16.47
C PHE A 75 34.80 -9.58 -17.85
N ASP A 76 34.02 -9.29 -18.90
CA ASP A 76 34.37 -8.98 -20.31
C ASP A 76 32.98 -8.89 -21.00
N ASP A 77 32.52 -7.75 -21.53
CA ASP A 77 33.01 -6.94 -22.67
C ASP A 77 33.13 -7.73 -23.99
N ASP A 78 32.28 -7.38 -24.98
CA ASP A 78 32.73 -6.58 -26.13
C ASP A 78 31.53 -5.92 -26.90
N ASP A 79 31.88 -5.03 -27.82
CA ASP A 79 31.14 -3.97 -28.51
C ASP A 79 29.86 -4.33 -29.33
N GLY A 80 29.11 -3.28 -29.72
CA GLY A 80 27.89 -3.39 -30.56
C GLY A 80 27.15 -2.08 -30.84
N GLY A 81 27.83 -0.94 -30.95
CA GLY A 81 27.19 0.39 -31.00
C GLY A 81 26.35 0.74 -32.25
N ALA A 82 25.32 1.57 -32.06
CA ALA A 82 24.59 2.26 -33.13
C ALA A 82 24.03 3.61 -32.62
N GLY A 83 24.82 4.68 -32.72
CA GLY A 83 24.43 6.02 -32.31
C GLY A 83 23.79 6.83 -33.44
N TRP A 84 22.58 7.36 -33.17
CA TRP A 84 22.00 8.54 -33.81
C TRP A 84 21.42 9.37 -32.65
N GLY A 85 21.59 10.68 -32.60
CA GLY A 85 22.03 11.63 -33.62
C GLY A 85 21.20 12.87 -33.37
N ASP A 86 21.84 13.92 -32.85
CA ASP A 86 21.14 15.08 -32.30
C ASP A 86 20.46 15.91 -33.41
N ASP A 87 19.41 16.64 -33.03
CA ASP A 87 19.15 18.03 -33.41
C ASP A 87 17.72 18.44 -32.98
N LEU A 88 17.67 19.52 -32.21
CA LEU A 88 16.46 20.24 -31.79
C LEU A 88 16.06 21.31 -32.83
N ASP A 89 14.99 22.04 -32.52
CA ASP A 89 14.62 23.34 -33.13
C ASP A 89 14.13 23.32 -34.59
N ASP A 90 12.84 23.03 -34.78
CA ASP A 90 12.00 23.90 -35.62
C ASP A 90 10.66 24.19 -34.92
N LEU A 91 10.21 25.44 -35.00
CA LEU A 91 9.03 25.98 -34.31
C LEU A 91 8.11 26.67 -35.34
N GLY A 92 7.13 25.93 -35.83
CA GLY A 92 6.10 26.43 -36.75
C GLY A 92 4.69 26.29 -36.15
N ASP A 93 4.00 27.41 -35.95
CA ASP A 93 2.60 27.44 -35.53
C ASP A 93 1.66 26.89 -36.62
N GLU A 94 0.98 25.78 -36.35
CA GLU A 94 -0.30 25.49 -37.02
C GLU A 94 -1.31 24.89 -36.02
N PHE A 95 -2.31 25.71 -35.65
CA PHE A 95 -3.43 25.30 -34.79
C PHE A 95 -4.34 24.32 -35.55
N VAL A 96 -4.17 23.02 -35.31
CA VAL A 96 -5.13 21.99 -35.72
C VAL A 96 -6.08 21.70 -34.57
N ASP A 97 -7.40 21.78 -34.82
CA ASP A 97 -8.44 21.49 -33.83
C ASP A 97 -8.23 20.09 -33.20
N VAL A 98 -8.07 20.05 -31.88
CA VAL A 98 -8.09 18.80 -31.12
C VAL A 98 -9.52 18.30 -31.11
N ALA A 99 -9.85 17.46 -32.08
CA ALA A 99 -11.18 16.88 -32.23
C ALA A 99 -11.65 16.25 -30.91
N HIS A 100 -12.84 16.64 -30.45
CA HIS A 100 -13.53 15.98 -29.35
C HIS A 100 -13.58 14.45 -29.60
N PRO A 101 -13.51 13.62 -28.54
CA PRO A 101 -13.57 12.18 -28.70
C PRO A 101 -14.80 11.80 -29.53
N SER A 102 -14.55 11.01 -30.58
CA SER A 102 -15.59 10.58 -31.51
C SER A 102 -16.76 9.97 -30.74
N LYS A 103 -18.00 10.38 -31.08
CA LYS A 103 -19.22 9.77 -30.57
C LYS A 103 -19.08 8.25 -30.61
N ALA A 104 -19.54 7.57 -29.55
CA ALA A 104 -19.53 6.11 -29.48
C ALA A 104 -20.05 5.53 -30.80
N GLN A 105 -19.16 4.83 -31.52
CA GLN A 105 -19.57 3.98 -32.63
C GLN A 105 -20.33 2.82 -32.00
N ASP A 106 -21.61 2.71 -32.33
CA ASP A 106 -22.38 1.52 -32.01
C ASP A 106 -21.73 0.35 -32.76
N GLU A 107 -21.17 -0.62 -32.02
CA GLU A 107 -20.47 -1.76 -32.62
C GLU A 107 -21.42 -2.68 -33.43
N MET A 108 -22.75 -2.45 -33.37
CA MET A 108 -23.77 -3.09 -34.21
C MET A 108 -24.13 -2.30 -35.48
N ALA A 109 -23.65 -1.07 -35.66
CA ALA A 109 -23.95 -0.20 -36.81
C ALA A 109 -23.23 -0.65 -38.10
N GLY A 110 -23.70 -1.77 -38.63
CA GLY A 110 -23.19 -2.44 -39.83
C GLY A 110 -23.89 -3.77 -40.15
N LEU A 111 -24.66 -4.34 -39.21
CA LEU A 111 -25.43 -5.58 -39.47
C LEU A 111 -26.59 -5.41 -40.46
N GLU A 112 -27.06 -4.19 -40.71
CA GLU A 112 -28.23 -3.92 -41.57
C GLU A 112 -27.93 -3.99 -43.08
N ASP A 113 -26.64 -3.94 -43.48
CA ASP A 113 -26.18 -3.90 -44.88
C ASP A 113 -25.75 -5.29 -45.42
N VAL A 114 -26.03 -6.37 -44.67
CA VAL A 114 -25.62 -7.75 -45.04
C VAL A 114 -26.61 -8.35 -46.05
N THR A 115 -26.52 -7.92 -47.31
CA THR A 115 -27.29 -8.48 -48.43
C THR A 115 -26.41 -9.31 -49.38
N ASP A 116 -26.14 -10.57 -49.02
CA ASP A 116 -25.93 -11.71 -49.95
C ASP A 116 -25.74 -13.02 -49.16
N ASP A 117 -25.89 -14.18 -49.82
CA ASP A 117 -25.88 -15.53 -49.22
C ASP A 117 -24.50 -16.05 -48.72
N ALA A 118 -23.63 -15.16 -48.22
CA ALA A 118 -22.28 -15.49 -47.77
C ALA A 118 -22.09 -15.31 -46.24
N PHE A 119 -21.63 -16.36 -45.55
CA PHE A 119 -21.29 -16.27 -44.13
C PHE A 119 -20.04 -15.41 -43.89
N GLN A 120 -20.23 -14.24 -43.29
CA GLN A 120 -19.16 -13.35 -42.85
C GLN A 120 -18.84 -13.57 -41.36
N MET A 121 -17.55 -13.68 -41.02
CA MET A 121 -17.13 -13.74 -39.61
C MET A 121 -17.23 -12.35 -38.95
N PRO A 122 -17.70 -12.26 -37.69
CA PRO A 122 -17.77 -10.99 -36.97
C PRO A 122 -16.37 -10.47 -36.62
N THR A 123 -16.26 -9.14 -36.53
CA THR A 123 -15.06 -8.47 -36.02
C THR A 123 -14.88 -8.71 -34.52
N SER A 124 -13.64 -8.72 -34.05
CA SER A 124 -13.34 -8.82 -32.62
C SER A 124 -13.61 -7.48 -31.94
N GLY A 125 -14.54 -7.44 -30.99
CA GLY A 125 -14.79 -6.27 -30.15
C GLY A 125 -13.60 -5.94 -29.23
N ARG A 126 -13.62 -4.74 -28.63
CA ARG A 126 -12.51 -4.26 -27.79
C ARG A 126 -12.38 -5.06 -26.49
N PRO A 127 -11.19 -5.60 -26.13
CA PRO A 127 -11.02 -6.35 -24.90
C PRO A 127 -11.16 -5.45 -23.66
N PRO A 128 -11.78 -5.91 -22.54
CA PRO A 128 -12.02 -5.08 -21.34
C PRO A 128 -10.77 -4.40 -20.78
N ALA A 129 -9.63 -5.10 -20.74
CA ALA A 129 -8.34 -4.54 -20.36
C ALA A 129 -7.92 -3.31 -21.20
N GLY A 130 -8.26 -3.33 -22.50
CA GLY A 130 -8.04 -2.21 -23.42
C GLY A 130 -8.99 -1.04 -23.19
N CYS A 131 -10.16 -1.23 -22.58
CA CYS A 131 -11.02 -0.15 -22.09
C CYS A 131 -10.44 0.45 -20.80
N TRP A 132 -10.07 -0.41 -19.84
CA TRP A 132 -9.54 0.00 -18.52
C TRP A 132 -8.35 0.95 -18.61
N VAL A 133 -7.40 0.67 -19.52
CA VAL A 133 -6.18 1.48 -19.76
C VAL A 133 -6.46 2.83 -20.44
N ALA A 134 -7.63 3.01 -21.06
CA ALA A 134 -8.05 4.28 -21.67
C ALA A 134 -9.00 5.10 -20.79
N ASN A 135 -9.75 4.43 -19.90
CA ASN A 135 -10.71 5.07 -19.01
C ASN A 135 -10.10 5.56 -17.69
N SER A 136 -8.98 4.96 -17.28
CA SER A 136 -8.31 5.26 -16.01
C SER A 136 -6.98 5.99 -16.22
N SER A 137 -6.51 6.64 -15.16
CA SER A 137 -5.12 7.10 -15.02
C SER A 137 -4.48 6.60 -13.71
N HIS A 138 -5.09 5.59 -13.09
CA HIS A 138 -4.69 5.02 -11.82
C HIS A 138 -3.87 3.75 -12.01
N ALA A 139 -2.67 3.66 -11.42
CA ALA A 139 -1.73 2.56 -11.65
C ALA A 139 -2.31 1.15 -11.35
N ALA A 140 -3.17 1.05 -10.34
CA ALA A 140 -3.88 -0.21 -10.02
C ALA A 140 -4.73 -0.75 -11.18
N ASP A 141 -5.41 0.13 -11.93
CA ASP A 141 -6.30 -0.26 -13.03
C ASP A 141 -5.51 -0.69 -14.26
N HIS A 142 -4.37 -0.04 -14.50
CA HIS A 142 -3.40 -0.45 -15.50
C HIS A 142 -2.77 -1.81 -15.16
N MET A 143 -2.48 -2.07 -13.87
CA MET A 143 -2.02 -3.39 -13.42
C MET A 143 -3.10 -4.47 -13.55
N ALA A 144 -4.35 -4.16 -13.20
CA ALA A 144 -5.50 -5.04 -13.42
C ALA A 144 -5.64 -5.44 -14.89
N ALA A 145 -5.39 -4.51 -15.82
CA ALA A 145 -5.36 -4.75 -17.27
C ALA A 145 -4.12 -5.52 -17.78
N GLY A 146 -3.13 -5.82 -16.93
CA GLY A 146 -1.83 -6.36 -17.35
C GLY A 146 -0.89 -5.34 -18.02
N GLY A 147 -1.29 -4.06 -18.08
CA GLY A 147 -0.54 -2.94 -18.65
C GLY A 147 0.61 -2.46 -17.76
N ALA A 148 1.52 -3.36 -17.39
CA ALA A 148 2.57 -3.10 -16.41
C ALA A 148 3.43 -1.87 -16.77
N SER A 149 3.87 -1.73 -18.03
CA SER A 149 4.70 -0.59 -18.47
C SER A 149 4.03 0.77 -18.22
N SER A 150 2.73 0.91 -18.54
CA SER A 150 2.02 2.17 -18.31
C SER A 150 1.67 2.40 -16.83
N ALA A 151 1.43 1.34 -16.05
CA ALA A 151 1.30 1.45 -14.59
C ALA A 151 2.60 1.97 -13.92
N LEU A 152 3.76 1.45 -14.35
CA LEU A 152 5.08 1.88 -13.87
C LEU A 152 5.35 3.35 -14.24
N GLN A 153 5.08 3.75 -15.48
CA GLN A 153 5.20 5.14 -15.94
C GLN A 153 4.29 6.10 -15.16
N LEU A 154 3.06 5.69 -14.84
CA LEU A 154 2.16 6.47 -13.98
C LEU A 154 2.74 6.67 -12.58
N LEU A 155 3.21 5.59 -11.93
CA LEU A 155 3.84 5.68 -10.59
C LEU A 155 5.11 6.54 -10.59
N ASN A 156 5.92 6.50 -11.65
CA ASN A 156 7.08 7.38 -11.80
C ASN A 156 6.64 8.86 -11.86
N ARG A 157 5.69 9.20 -12.74
CA ARG A 157 5.20 10.57 -12.93
C ARG A 157 4.41 11.13 -11.72
N GLN A 158 3.68 10.27 -11.02
CA GLN A 158 2.81 10.65 -9.89
C GLN A 158 3.58 10.74 -8.56
N ILE A 159 4.48 9.79 -8.29
CA ILE A 159 5.11 9.66 -6.95
C ILE A 159 6.62 9.38 -6.99
N ALA A 160 7.28 9.54 -8.13
CA ALA A 160 8.72 9.31 -8.33
C ALA A 160 9.18 7.88 -7.97
N ALA A 161 8.33 6.88 -8.20
CA ALA A 161 8.73 5.48 -8.07
C ALA A 161 9.93 5.16 -9.00
N SER A 162 10.94 4.50 -8.45
CA SER A 162 12.22 4.21 -9.13
C SER A 162 12.68 2.76 -8.93
N ASP A 163 12.53 2.20 -7.72
CA ASP A 163 12.62 0.75 -7.48
C ASP A 163 11.22 0.17 -7.29
N TYR A 164 10.83 -0.79 -8.12
CA TYR A 164 9.51 -1.43 -8.07
C TYR A 164 9.52 -2.79 -7.38
N SER A 165 10.68 -3.25 -6.88
CA SER A 165 10.87 -4.56 -6.28
C SER A 165 9.93 -4.80 -5.10
N VAL A 166 9.75 -3.78 -4.25
CA VAL A 166 8.87 -3.83 -3.06
C VAL A 166 7.37 -3.70 -3.41
N LEU A 167 7.04 -3.12 -4.58
CA LEU A 167 5.66 -2.98 -5.06
C LEU A 167 5.15 -4.24 -5.80
N LYS A 168 6.09 -5.07 -6.31
CA LYS A 168 5.83 -6.22 -7.20
C LYS A 168 4.71 -7.15 -6.73
N GLU A 169 4.69 -7.55 -5.46
CA GLU A 169 3.67 -8.47 -4.93
C GLU A 169 2.27 -7.85 -4.96
N ALA A 170 2.14 -6.60 -4.48
CA ALA A 170 0.88 -5.86 -4.51
C ALA A 170 0.39 -5.59 -5.94
N MET A 171 1.32 -5.26 -6.86
CA MET A 171 1.01 -5.04 -8.28
C MET A 171 0.54 -6.32 -8.99
N ILE A 172 1.13 -7.49 -8.69
CA ILE A 172 0.67 -8.79 -9.16
C ILE A 172 -0.70 -9.14 -8.53
N GLY A 173 -0.92 -8.78 -7.26
CA GLY A 173 -2.20 -8.91 -6.58
C GLY A 173 -3.34 -8.10 -7.20
N CYS A 174 -3.04 -6.97 -7.87
CA CYS A 174 -4.02 -6.24 -8.69
C CYS A 174 -4.37 -7.02 -9.96
N TYR A 175 -3.39 -7.54 -10.68
CA TYR A 175 -3.60 -8.32 -11.92
C TYR A 175 -4.40 -9.62 -11.66
N LEU A 176 -3.94 -10.44 -10.72
CA LEU A 176 -4.59 -11.72 -10.39
C LEU A 176 -5.98 -11.55 -9.76
N GLY A 177 -6.27 -10.37 -9.17
CA GLY A 177 -7.56 -10.05 -8.58
C GLY A 177 -8.62 -9.53 -9.56
N ALA A 178 -8.25 -9.20 -10.82
CA ALA A 178 -9.12 -8.48 -11.76
C ALA A 178 -10.05 -9.37 -12.60
N THR A 179 -9.82 -10.68 -12.66
CA THR A 179 -10.59 -11.62 -13.47
C THR A 179 -10.89 -12.91 -12.71
N MET A 180 -12.02 -13.56 -13.02
CA MET A 180 -12.29 -14.94 -12.60
C MET A 180 -12.19 -15.90 -13.80
N SER A 181 -11.79 -17.15 -13.54
CA SER A 181 -11.82 -18.23 -14.54
C SER A 181 -13.12 -19.03 -14.40
N MET A 182 -14.01 -18.93 -15.39
CA MET A 182 -15.25 -19.72 -15.46
C MET A 182 -15.05 -20.91 -16.41
N PRO A 183 -15.41 -22.16 -16.03
CA PRO A 183 -15.33 -23.29 -16.93
C PRO A 183 -16.34 -23.12 -18.09
N GLY A 184 -15.87 -23.36 -19.31
CA GLY A 184 -16.72 -23.35 -20.51
C GLY A 184 -17.41 -24.70 -20.76
N ILE A 185 -17.66 -24.99 -22.04
CA ILE A 185 -18.18 -26.29 -22.49
C ILE A 185 -17.11 -27.36 -22.25
N PRO A 186 -17.46 -28.60 -21.82
CA PRO A 186 -16.47 -29.67 -21.65
C PRO A 186 -15.62 -29.89 -22.92
N GLY A 187 -14.31 -29.68 -22.80
CA GLY A 187 -13.36 -29.73 -23.91
C GLY A 187 -12.94 -28.37 -24.47
N SER A 188 -13.61 -27.27 -24.11
CA SER A 188 -13.12 -25.91 -24.37
C SER A 188 -12.12 -25.45 -23.31
N VAL A 189 -11.40 -24.37 -23.60
CA VAL A 189 -10.69 -23.59 -22.58
C VAL A 189 -11.69 -22.92 -21.61
N SER A 190 -11.24 -22.58 -20.41
CA SER A 190 -11.98 -21.72 -19.48
C SER A 190 -12.09 -20.30 -20.02
N MET A 191 -13.22 -19.65 -19.77
CA MET A 191 -13.45 -18.24 -20.08
C MET A 191 -12.93 -17.36 -18.95
N GLN A 192 -12.20 -16.28 -19.26
CA GLN A 192 -11.90 -15.24 -18.29
C GLN A 192 -13.06 -14.23 -18.26
N VAL A 193 -13.64 -14.02 -17.08
CA VAL A 193 -14.71 -13.04 -16.85
C VAL A 193 -14.13 -11.86 -16.08
N PRO A 194 -14.19 -10.62 -16.60
CA PRO A 194 -13.71 -9.43 -15.91
C PRO A 194 -14.54 -9.13 -14.66
N LEU A 195 -13.87 -8.79 -13.55
CA LEU A 195 -14.53 -8.23 -12.37
C LEU A 195 -14.53 -6.71 -12.50
N LEU A 196 -15.71 -6.11 -12.62
CA LEU A 196 -15.88 -4.66 -12.78
C LEU A 196 -16.23 -3.99 -11.45
N ARG A 197 -15.80 -2.73 -11.28
CA ARG A 197 -16.23 -1.89 -10.13
C ARG A 197 -17.49 -1.06 -10.41
N ASN A 198 -17.84 -0.91 -11.68
CA ASN A 198 -18.99 -0.16 -12.16
C ASN A 198 -19.98 -1.05 -12.94
N ASP A 199 -20.07 -2.32 -12.60
CA ASP A 199 -20.95 -3.34 -13.23
C ASP A 199 -22.40 -2.88 -13.44
N ALA A 200 -22.98 -2.14 -12.49
CA ALA A 200 -24.34 -1.61 -12.56
C ALA A 200 -24.59 -0.54 -13.64
N VAL A 201 -23.53 0.01 -14.27
CA VAL A 201 -23.63 1.10 -15.28
C VAL A 201 -22.76 0.78 -16.49
N GLY A 202 -21.48 0.49 -16.27
CA GLY A 202 -20.50 0.06 -17.26
C GLY A 202 -20.54 -1.46 -17.49
N ASN A 203 -21.70 -2.00 -17.90
CA ASN A 203 -21.78 -3.32 -18.52
C ASN A 203 -20.68 -3.44 -19.61
N PRO A 204 -20.04 -4.60 -19.78
CA PRO A 204 -18.73 -4.74 -20.42
C PRO A 204 -18.68 -4.07 -21.81
N GLY A 205 -18.06 -2.90 -21.84
CA GLY A 205 -18.14 -1.93 -22.92
C GLY A 205 -17.28 -0.70 -22.64
N ALA A 206 -17.55 0.39 -23.37
CA ALA A 206 -16.65 1.54 -23.49
C ALA A 206 -16.18 2.13 -22.15
N GLU A 207 -17.07 2.30 -21.16
CA GLU A 207 -16.77 2.95 -19.86
C GLU A 207 -16.41 1.97 -18.72
N SER A 208 -16.20 0.69 -19.02
CA SER A 208 -15.90 -0.32 -17.99
C SER A 208 -14.59 -0.05 -17.22
N LEU A 209 -14.56 -0.39 -15.92
CA LEU A 209 -13.41 -0.20 -15.02
C LEU A 209 -13.21 -1.40 -14.07
N PRO A 210 -11.96 -1.78 -13.73
CA PRO A 210 -11.68 -3.01 -12.98
C PRO A 210 -11.98 -2.91 -11.48
N ARG A 211 -12.28 -4.06 -10.89
CA ARG A 211 -12.48 -4.24 -9.45
C ARG A 211 -11.16 -4.58 -8.75
N ASN A 212 -10.54 -3.56 -8.18
CA ASN A 212 -9.26 -3.72 -7.49
C ASN A 212 -9.40 -4.52 -6.18
N SER A 213 -8.45 -5.43 -5.97
CA SER A 213 -8.34 -6.33 -4.82
C SER A 213 -7.93 -5.62 -3.52
N LEU A 214 -7.14 -4.54 -3.64
CA LEU A 214 -6.71 -3.70 -2.52
C LEU A 214 -7.74 -2.59 -2.24
N LYS A 215 -8.09 -2.41 -0.96
CA LYS A 215 -9.05 -1.41 -0.48
C LYS A 215 -8.58 -0.75 0.82
N MET A 216 -9.19 0.39 1.17
CA MET A 216 -8.96 1.12 2.42
C MET A 216 -9.02 0.23 3.68
N LYS A 217 -9.86 -0.80 3.67
CA LYS A 217 -9.98 -1.79 4.76
C LYS A 217 -8.70 -2.61 4.98
N ASN A 218 -7.91 -2.86 3.94
CA ASN A 218 -6.60 -3.52 4.02
C ASN A 218 -5.57 -2.61 4.70
N LEU A 219 -5.50 -1.33 4.29
CA LEU A 219 -4.62 -0.32 4.89
C LEU A 219 -4.91 -0.16 6.39
N ALA A 220 -6.19 0.01 6.73
CA ALA A 220 -6.64 0.12 8.12
C ALA A 220 -6.44 -1.19 8.93
N ALA A 221 -6.30 -2.36 8.29
CA ALA A 221 -5.89 -3.59 8.95
C ALA A 221 -4.37 -3.63 9.21
N GLY A 222 -3.56 -3.23 8.22
CA GLY A 222 -2.10 -3.11 8.33
C GLY A 222 -1.67 -2.16 9.45
N VAL A 223 -2.22 -0.94 9.49
CA VAL A 223 -1.96 0.07 10.54
C VAL A 223 -2.31 -0.47 11.94
N ARG A 224 -3.46 -1.15 12.10
CA ARG A 224 -3.83 -1.81 13.37
C ARG A 224 -2.92 -2.99 13.74
N SER A 225 -2.29 -3.64 12.77
CA SER A 225 -1.27 -4.67 13.01
C SER A 225 0.04 -4.03 13.48
N GLY A 226 0.49 -2.98 12.79
CA GLY A 226 1.69 -2.19 13.15
C GLY A 226 1.61 -1.63 14.56
N TYR A 227 0.47 -1.06 14.97
CA TYR A 227 0.25 -0.63 16.37
C TYR A 227 0.39 -1.78 17.38
N ARG A 228 -0.17 -2.96 17.09
CA ARG A 228 -0.10 -4.13 17.98
C ARG A 228 1.33 -4.62 18.15
N PHE A 229 2.09 -4.71 17.05
CA PHE A 229 3.50 -5.10 17.08
C PHE A 229 4.38 -4.04 17.78
N PHE A 230 4.11 -2.76 17.56
CA PHE A 230 4.83 -1.65 18.23
C PHE A 230 4.57 -1.63 19.75
N GLN A 231 3.31 -1.82 20.17
CA GLN A 231 2.94 -1.85 21.58
C GLN A 231 3.58 -3.05 22.32
N GLY A 232 3.67 -4.20 21.65
CA GLY A 232 4.36 -5.38 22.21
C GLY A 232 5.88 -5.23 22.23
N GLY A 233 6.48 -4.79 21.12
CA GLY A 233 7.93 -4.62 20.99
C GLY A 233 8.57 -5.29 19.77
N LYS A 234 7.78 -5.86 18.84
CA LYS A 234 8.27 -6.41 17.57
C LYS A 234 8.47 -5.25 16.60
N PHE A 235 9.55 -4.49 16.81
CA PHE A 235 9.83 -3.31 15.98
C PHE A 235 10.13 -3.68 14.52
N ASN A 236 10.64 -4.88 14.26
CA ASN A 236 10.81 -5.40 12.89
C ASN A 236 9.45 -5.73 12.24
N ASP A 237 8.59 -6.52 12.87
CA ASP A 237 7.26 -6.87 12.35
C ASP A 237 6.36 -5.63 12.23
N ALA A 238 6.51 -4.65 13.14
CA ALA A 238 5.85 -3.35 13.04
C ALA A 238 6.34 -2.55 11.82
N LYS A 239 7.67 -2.50 11.59
CA LYS A 239 8.27 -1.84 10.42
C LYS A 239 7.80 -2.50 9.11
N ALA A 240 7.72 -3.84 9.08
CA ALA A 240 7.15 -4.57 7.96
C ALA A 240 5.68 -4.18 7.72
N ALA A 241 4.82 -4.31 8.74
CA ALA A 241 3.39 -4.01 8.63
C ALA A 241 3.08 -2.54 8.22
N PHE A 242 3.90 -1.57 8.61
CA PHE A 242 3.80 -0.18 8.12
C PHE A 242 4.40 -0.01 6.71
N GLY A 243 5.42 -0.79 6.35
CA GLY A 243 5.96 -0.85 4.99
C GLY A 243 4.94 -1.40 3.99
N ASP A 244 4.23 -2.48 4.36
CA ASP A 244 3.16 -3.08 3.55
C ASP A 244 2.01 -2.09 3.31
N VAL A 245 1.70 -1.23 4.30
CA VAL A 245 0.74 -0.14 4.12
C VAL A 245 1.27 0.89 3.10
N LEU A 246 2.54 1.27 3.17
CA LEU A 246 3.15 2.18 2.19
C LEU A 246 3.20 1.60 0.78
N THR A 247 3.38 0.29 0.59
CA THR A 247 3.39 -0.34 -0.75
C THR A 247 1.99 -0.58 -1.32
N MET A 248 0.98 -0.80 -0.47
CA MET A 248 -0.42 -0.91 -0.90
C MET A 248 -1.04 0.44 -1.29
N ILE A 249 -0.67 1.55 -0.63
CA ILE A 249 -1.31 2.87 -0.83
C ILE A 249 -1.34 3.35 -2.30
N PRO A 250 -0.26 3.27 -3.11
CA PRO A 250 -0.28 3.64 -4.54
C PRO A 250 -1.22 2.79 -5.42
N LEU A 251 -1.82 1.74 -4.87
CA LEU A 251 -2.64 0.76 -5.59
C LEU A 251 -4.09 0.69 -5.04
N VAL A 252 -4.45 1.55 -4.08
CA VAL A 252 -5.82 1.67 -3.54
C VAL A 252 -6.54 2.84 -4.22
N VAL A 253 -7.53 2.52 -5.05
CA VAL A 253 -8.52 3.49 -5.53
C VAL A 253 -9.50 3.81 -4.40
N THR A 254 -9.68 5.10 -4.13
CA THR A 254 -10.65 5.65 -3.17
C THR A 254 -11.86 6.24 -3.90
N ASP A 255 -13.05 6.09 -3.33
CA ASP A 255 -14.30 6.45 -4.01
C ASP A 255 -14.69 7.93 -3.76
N ASN A 256 -14.03 8.61 -2.82
CA ASN A 256 -14.32 10.00 -2.46
C ASN A 256 -13.13 10.75 -1.82
N ARG A 257 -13.21 12.09 -1.76
CA ARG A 257 -12.16 12.97 -1.19
C ARG A 257 -11.95 12.78 0.33
N GLY A 258 -12.91 12.22 1.06
CA GLY A 258 -12.74 11.87 2.48
C GLY A 258 -11.74 10.72 2.63
N GLU A 259 -12.01 9.60 1.96
CA GLU A 259 -11.10 8.45 1.89
C GLU A 259 -9.70 8.84 1.36
N ALA A 260 -9.63 9.71 0.35
CA ALA A 260 -8.36 10.22 -0.17
C ALA A 260 -7.55 11.04 0.86
N ASN A 261 -8.20 11.62 1.88
CA ASN A 261 -7.52 12.26 3.01
C ASN A 261 -7.14 11.21 4.08
N GLU A 262 -8.05 10.29 4.45
CA GLU A 262 -7.77 9.20 5.38
C GLU A 262 -6.57 8.34 4.92
N MET A 263 -6.42 8.13 3.61
CA MET A 263 -5.28 7.42 3.03
C MET A 263 -3.96 8.19 3.18
N LYS A 264 -4.00 9.52 3.14
CA LYS A 264 -2.83 10.38 3.40
C LYS A 264 -2.49 10.40 4.89
N GLU A 265 -3.48 10.40 5.78
CA GLU A 265 -3.24 10.22 7.22
C GLU A 265 -2.59 8.85 7.51
N MET A 266 -3.04 7.76 6.87
CA MET A 266 -2.40 6.45 6.99
C MET A 266 -0.97 6.41 6.41
N LEU A 267 -0.69 7.15 5.34
CA LEU A 267 0.67 7.34 4.80
C LEU A 267 1.57 8.07 5.81
N GLU A 268 1.10 9.17 6.40
CA GLU A 268 1.87 9.93 7.39
C GLU A 268 2.11 9.11 8.66
N ILE A 269 1.09 8.45 9.20
CA ILE A 269 1.22 7.51 10.33
C ILE A 269 2.30 6.46 10.02
N SER A 270 2.25 5.84 8.84
CA SER A 270 3.20 4.78 8.48
C SER A 270 4.64 5.32 8.36
N ARG A 271 4.84 6.53 7.80
CA ARG A 271 6.14 7.23 7.82
C ARG A 271 6.65 7.44 9.25
N GLU A 272 5.82 8.01 10.12
CA GLU A 272 6.21 8.42 11.48
C GLU A 272 6.59 7.21 12.33
N TYR A 273 5.84 6.11 12.24
CA TYR A 273 6.17 4.89 12.97
C TYR A 273 7.43 4.18 12.43
N ILE A 274 7.63 4.11 11.10
CA ILE A 274 8.88 3.57 10.53
C ILE A 274 10.07 4.45 10.96
N THR A 275 9.92 5.77 10.94
CA THR A 275 10.98 6.72 11.35
C THR A 275 11.31 6.57 12.83
N ALA A 276 10.29 6.48 13.69
CA ALA A 276 10.45 6.21 15.12
C ALA A 276 11.14 4.86 15.42
N ILE A 277 10.79 3.80 14.68
CA ILE A 277 11.45 2.49 14.78
C ILE A 277 12.92 2.59 14.39
N ARG A 278 13.23 3.28 13.28
CA ARG A 278 14.62 3.43 12.79
C ARG A 278 15.48 4.27 13.75
N ILE A 279 14.93 5.35 14.33
CA ILE A 279 15.60 6.11 15.40
C ILE A 279 15.87 5.20 16.62
N LYS A 280 14.91 4.36 17.01
CA LYS A 280 15.08 3.43 18.14
C LYS A 280 16.16 2.36 17.88
N GLY A 281 16.35 1.92 16.64
CA GLY A 281 17.49 1.09 16.23
C GLY A 281 18.83 1.82 16.46
N ALA A 282 18.97 3.02 15.87
CA ALA A 282 20.16 3.85 16.04
C ALA A 282 20.43 4.23 17.52
N MET A 283 19.41 4.32 18.38
CA MET A 283 19.59 4.52 19.83
C MET A 283 20.26 3.34 20.54
N ALA A 284 20.10 2.11 20.02
CA ALA A 284 20.77 0.92 20.55
C ALA A 284 22.21 0.82 20.03
N GLU A 285 22.43 1.09 18.74
CA GLU A 285 23.75 1.14 18.11
C GLU A 285 24.65 2.21 18.76
N CYS A 286 24.13 3.43 18.93
CA CYS A 286 24.85 4.56 19.54
C CYS A 286 24.81 4.58 21.08
N ALA A 287 24.48 3.47 21.76
CA ALA A 287 24.29 3.44 23.21
C ALA A 287 25.57 3.73 24.04
N SER A 288 26.74 3.69 23.40
CA SER A 288 28.04 4.05 23.96
C SER A 288 28.31 5.56 24.03
N ASP A 289 27.70 6.36 23.14
CA ASP A 289 27.86 7.82 23.13
C ASP A 289 26.75 8.50 23.96
N PRO A 290 27.07 9.14 25.10
CA PRO A 290 26.08 9.79 25.95
C PRO A 290 25.46 11.05 25.31
N ILE A 291 26.14 11.70 24.37
CA ILE A 291 25.61 12.87 23.64
C ILE A 291 24.60 12.35 22.62
N ARG A 292 25.06 11.51 21.68
CA ARG A 292 24.25 11.03 20.56
C ARG A 292 23.05 10.18 21.00
N SER A 293 23.22 9.32 22.01
CA SER A 293 22.11 8.55 22.61
C SER A 293 21.05 9.48 23.22
N THR A 294 21.45 10.61 23.83
CA THR A 294 20.50 11.59 24.38
C THR A 294 19.78 12.35 23.26
N GLU A 295 20.50 12.79 22.24
CA GLU A 295 19.93 13.44 21.04
C GLU A 295 18.88 12.58 20.34
N LEU A 296 19.22 11.34 19.98
CA LEU A 296 18.30 10.42 19.32
C LEU A 296 17.06 10.15 20.19
N SER A 297 17.24 10.03 21.51
CA SER A 297 16.10 9.93 22.44
C SER A 297 15.22 11.18 22.43
N ALA A 298 15.79 12.38 22.27
CA ALA A 298 15.05 13.63 22.17
C ALA A 298 14.25 13.70 20.86
N TYR A 299 14.85 13.36 19.71
CA TYR A 299 14.15 13.35 18.42
C TYR A 299 13.00 12.32 18.40
N PHE A 300 13.16 11.16 19.04
CA PHE A 300 12.10 10.16 19.20
C PHE A 300 10.85 10.71 19.94
N THR A 301 10.99 11.72 20.81
CA THR A 301 9.83 12.40 21.44
C THR A 301 9.08 13.39 20.54
N HIS A 302 9.51 13.55 19.28
CA HIS A 302 8.91 14.45 18.28
C HIS A 302 8.33 13.72 17.06
N CYS A 303 8.47 12.40 16.98
CA CYS A 303 7.71 11.58 16.04
C CYS A 303 6.22 11.64 16.38
N ASN A 304 5.33 11.81 15.39
CA ASN A 304 3.89 11.96 15.61
C ASN A 304 3.20 10.62 15.88
N LEU A 305 3.44 10.07 17.07
CA LEU A 305 2.91 8.79 17.55
C LEU A 305 1.59 8.97 18.32
N GLN A 306 0.81 7.90 18.43
CA GLN A 306 -0.37 7.90 19.32
C GLN A 306 0.08 8.11 20.79
N PRO A 307 -0.72 8.77 21.65
CA PRO A 307 -0.33 9.12 23.02
C PRO A 307 0.20 7.94 23.85
N SER A 308 -0.42 6.76 23.69
CA SER A 308 -0.03 5.48 24.31
C SER A 308 1.39 5.03 23.94
N HIS A 309 1.84 5.35 22.72
CA HIS A 309 3.17 5.04 22.20
C HIS A 309 4.16 6.18 22.46
N LEU A 310 3.71 7.44 22.42
CA LEU A 310 4.51 8.62 22.79
C LEU A 310 4.95 8.57 24.28
N LEU A 311 4.12 7.99 25.16
CA LEU A 311 4.46 7.69 26.55
C LEU A 311 5.75 6.85 26.68
N LEU A 312 5.96 5.88 25.79
CA LEU A 312 7.17 5.04 25.77
C LEU A 312 8.41 5.85 25.35
N ALA A 313 8.26 6.72 24.34
CA ALA A 313 9.32 7.60 23.87
C ALA A 313 9.76 8.60 24.97
N LEU A 314 8.81 9.33 25.57
CA LEU A 314 9.08 10.28 26.65
C LEU A 314 9.67 9.61 27.90
N ARG A 315 9.19 8.41 28.27
CA ARG A 315 9.80 7.60 29.35
C ARG A 315 11.25 7.23 29.07
N SER A 316 11.58 6.87 27.82
CA SER A 316 12.95 6.56 27.40
C SER A 316 13.85 7.81 27.46
N ALA A 317 13.43 8.90 26.82
CA ALA A 317 14.17 10.16 26.75
C ALA A 317 14.43 10.78 28.14
N MET A 318 13.44 10.75 29.03
CA MET A 318 13.60 11.16 30.43
C MET A 318 14.68 10.33 31.14
N GLY A 319 14.67 9.00 30.97
CA GLY A 319 15.64 8.08 31.57
C GLY A 319 17.07 8.31 31.07
N THR A 320 17.25 8.37 29.75
CA THR A 320 18.55 8.61 29.10
C THR A 320 19.12 9.99 29.47
N SER A 321 18.31 11.04 29.38
CA SER A 321 18.73 12.41 29.72
C SER A 321 19.15 12.52 31.20
N PHE A 322 18.44 11.86 32.11
CA PHE A 322 18.78 11.84 33.53
C PHE A 322 20.05 11.02 33.82
N LYS A 323 20.24 9.86 33.16
CA LYS A 323 21.46 9.04 33.22
C LYS A 323 22.69 9.85 32.81
N HIS A 324 22.59 10.62 31.73
CA HIS A 324 23.66 11.45 31.18
C HIS A 324 23.73 12.87 31.79
N LYS A 325 23.06 13.09 32.93
CA LYS A 325 23.12 14.32 33.75
C LYS A 325 22.68 15.60 33.00
N ASN A 326 21.82 15.46 31.98
CA ASN A 326 21.21 16.56 31.24
C ASN A 326 19.85 16.92 31.88
N PHE A 327 19.92 17.53 33.06
CA PHE A 327 18.76 17.68 33.95
C PHE A 327 17.72 18.68 33.44
N ILE A 328 18.11 19.74 32.73
CA ILE A 328 17.14 20.71 32.17
C ILE A 328 16.25 20.00 31.14
N VAL A 329 16.86 19.19 30.27
CA VAL A 329 16.17 18.41 29.24
C VAL A 329 15.35 17.27 29.87
N ALA A 330 15.90 16.55 30.86
CA ALA A 330 15.17 15.51 31.59
C ALA A 330 13.93 16.05 32.32
N ALA A 331 13.99 17.28 32.85
CA ALA A 331 12.85 17.94 33.49
C ALA A 331 11.72 18.24 32.49
N SER A 332 12.05 18.73 31.28
CA SER A 332 11.02 18.94 30.24
C SER A 332 10.36 17.65 29.78
N PHE A 333 11.13 16.58 29.52
CA PHE A 333 10.53 15.28 29.20
C PHE A 333 9.69 14.72 30.35
N ALA A 334 10.06 14.96 31.61
CA ALA A 334 9.26 14.56 32.76
C ALA A 334 7.93 15.35 32.86
N ARG A 335 7.92 16.66 32.53
CA ARG A 335 6.68 17.47 32.45
C ARG A 335 5.77 17.00 31.32
N ARG A 336 6.28 16.96 30.08
CA ARG A 336 5.56 16.46 28.89
C ARG A 336 5.03 15.04 29.07
N LEU A 337 5.76 14.18 29.78
CA LEU A 337 5.29 12.84 30.16
C LEU A 337 4.09 12.94 31.10
N LEU A 338 4.21 13.66 32.22
CA LEU A 338 3.14 13.83 33.22
C LEU A 338 1.86 14.49 32.67
N GLU A 339 1.98 15.29 31.61
CA GLU A 339 0.86 15.95 30.90
C GLU A 339 0.05 15.00 30.00
N LEU A 340 0.55 13.80 29.66
CA LEU A 340 -0.19 12.84 28.83
C LEU A 340 -1.46 12.31 29.54
N PRO A 341 -2.61 12.19 28.85
CA PRO A 341 -3.85 11.72 29.47
C PRO A 341 -3.72 10.30 30.06
N ASP A 342 -2.99 9.42 29.38
CA ASP A 342 -2.73 8.04 29.81
C ASP A 342 -1.94 7.96 31.13
N MET A 343 -1.20 9.01 31.51
CA MET A 343 -0.51 9.04 32.79
C MET A 343 -1.46 9.17 33.97
N SER A 344 -2.73 9.55 33.80
CA SER A 344 -3.74 9.52 34.87
C SER A 344 -4.10 8.09 35.31
N SER A 345 -3.99 7.11 34.40
CA SER A 345 -4.41 5.72 34.62
C SER A 345 -3.71 5.04 35.80
N GLN A 346 -4.42 4.16 36.52
CA GLN A 346 -3.84 3.38 37.62
C GLN A 346 -2.64 2.53 37.16
N LYS A 347 -2.67 2.01 35.93
CA LYS A 347 -1.56 1.24 35.32
C LYS A 347 -0.23 2.00 35.29
N ASN A 348 -0.28 3.34 35.26
CA ASN A 348 0.89 4.22 35.16
C ASN A 348 1.28 4.88 36.50
N ALA A 349 0.73 4.44 37.64
CA ALA A 349 0.97 5.05 38.95
C ALA A 349 2.47 5.10 39.33
N ASP A 350 3.19 3.98 39.19
CA ASP A 350 4.64 3.92 39.43
C ASP A 350 5.43 4.85 38.50
N LEU A 351 4.98 5.00 37.26
CA LEU A 351 5.62 5.88 36.29
C LEU A 351 5.39 7.36 36.66
N ARG A 352 4.21 7.73 37.18
CA ARG A 352 3.97 9.09 37.72
C ARG A 352 4.96 9.38 38.84
N VAL A 353 5.04 8.52 39.86
CA VAL A 353 5.93 8.71 41.01
C VAL A 353 7.40 8.80 40.57
N LYS A 354 7.83 7.96 39.62
CA LYS A 354 9.19 8.02 39.05
C LYS A 354 9.42 9.33 38.29
N ALA A 355 8.50 9.77 37.43
CA ALA A 355 8.60 11.00 36.66
C ALA A 355 8.63 12.25 37.55
N SER A 356 7.73 12.37 38.54
CA SER A 356 7.71 13.50 39.49
C SER A 356 9.00 13.57 40.33
N LYS A 357 9.57 12.42 40.71
CA LYS A 357 10.85 12.35 41.44
C LYS A 357 12.05 12.73 40.56
N VAL A 358 12.04 12.35 39.27
CA VAL A 358 13.03 12.79 38.29
C VAL A 358 12.92 14.29 38.06
N LEU A 359 11.71 14.82 37.88
CA LEU A 359 11.43 16.25 37.70
C LEU A 359 11.99 17.08 38.85
N GLN A 360 11.55 16.82 40.09
CA GLN A 360 11.96 17.57 41.28
C GLN A 360 13.49 17.56 41.47
N LYS A 361 14.15 16.41 41.30
CA LYS A 361 15.61 16.31 41.42
C LYS A 361 16.35 16.98 40.26
N SER A 362 15.75 17.02 39.07
CA SER A 362 16.34 17.69 37.91
C SER A 362 16.25 19.20 38.02
N GLU A 363 15.12 19.72 38.49
CA GLU A 363 14.91 21.15 38.77
C GLU A 363 15.82 21.64 39.92
N GLN A 364 16.09 20.81 40.93
CA GLN A 364 17.10 21.10 41.96
C GLN A 364 18.54 21.18 41.42
N MET A 365 18.85 20.51 40.30
CA MET A 365 20.19 20.52 39.72
C MET A 365 20.37 21.55 38.60
N ALA A 366 19.29 21.93 37.91
CA ALA A 366 19.18 23.07 36.99
C ALA A 366 20.31 23.23 35.94
N ARG A 367 20.95 22.14 35.53
CA ARG A 367 22.10 22.15 34.61
C ARG A 367 22.10 20.98 33.64
N ASN A 368 22.71 21.18 32.47
CA ASN A 368 23.11 20.09 31.60
C ASN A 368 24.61 19.80 31.75
N ALA A 369 25.02 18.55 31.52
CA ALA A 369 26.43 18.16 31.51
C ALA A 369 27.03 18.20 30.10
N HIS A 370 26.20 18.07 29.07
CA HIS A 370 26.59 18.10 27.66
C HIS A 370 25.72 19.09 26.89
N THR A 371 26.32 19.79 25.93
CA THR A 371 25.59 20.48 24.85
C THR A 371 25.05 19.42 23.89
N LEU A 372 23.80 19.55 23.47
CA LEU A 372 23.13 18.66 22.51
C LEU A 372 22.69 19.49 21.29
N ASN A 373 22.66 18.90 20.10
CA ASN A 373 21.99 19.49 18.94
C ASN A 373 20.45 19.34 19.05
N TYR A 374 19.86 19.78 20.17
CA TYR A 374 18.42 19.68 20.41
C TYR A 374 17.91 20.95 21.09
N ASN A 375 16.84 21.51 20.53
CA ASN A 375 16.20 22.72 21.03
C ASN A 375 14.66 22.55 21.02
N GLU A 376 14.07 22.46 22.21
CA GLU A 376 12.64 22.25 22.42
C GLU A 376 11.77 23.45 22.03
N SER A 377 12.32 24.67 21.96
CA SER A 377 11.54 25.87 21.61
C SER A 377 11.41 26.11 20.10
N LYS A 378 12.09 25.31 19.28
CA LYS A 378 12.00 25.37 17.81
C LYS A 378 11.33 24.11 17.27
N THR A 379 10.44 24.27 16.30
CA THR A 379 9.99 23.17 15.45
C THR A 379 11.11 22.74 14.49
N PHE A 380 11.22 21.44 14.27
CA PHE A 380 12.17 20.83 13.33
C PHE A 380 11.53 19.59 12.67
N ALA A 381 11.98 19.27 11.44
CA ALA A 381 11.78 17.95 10.85
C ALA A 381 12.98 17.05 11.20
N ILE A 382 12.82 15.73 11.11
CA ILE A 382 13.92 14.79 11.34
C ILE A 382 14.47 14.33 9.99
N ASP A 383 15.77 14.49 9.78
CA ASP A 383 16.47 13.88 8.65
C ASP A 383 16.34 12.35 8.72
N CYS A 384 15.63 11.80 7.74
CA CYS A 384 15.33 10.37 7.65
C CYS A 384 16.52 9.53 7.20
N LYS A 385 17.70 10.12 6.95
CA LYS A 385 18.97 9.41 6.72
C LYS A 385 19.82 9.40 7.99
N ASN A 386 20.30 10.56 8.44
CA ASN A 386 21.30 10.67 9.50
C ASN A 386 20.71 10.97 10.89
N PHE A 387 19.38 11.08 11.05
CA PHE A 387 18.71 11.44 12.31
C PHE A 387 19.31 12.70 12.96
N LEU A 388 19.27 13.79 12.20
CA LEU A 388 19.60 15.15 12.63
C LEU A 388 18.34 16.03 12.54
N PRO A 389 18.19 17.06 13.38
CA PRO A 389 17.09 18.00 13.27
C PRO A 389 17.34 18.96 12.11
N ILE A 390 16.30 19.18 11.30
CA ILE A 390 16.23 20.18 10.24
C ILE A 390 15.35 21.31 10.77
N TYR A 391 15.94 22.42 11.16
CA TYR A 391 15.21 23.57 11.71
C TYR A 391 14.57 24.42 10.59
N SER A 392 13.49 25.13 10.94
CA SER A 392 12.81 26.04 10.00
C SER A 392 13.78 27.08 9.42
N GLY A 393 13.93 27.07 8.10
CA GLY A 393 14.86 27.92 7.34
C GLY A 393 16.10 27.21 6.79
N GLU A 394 16.38 25.97 7.21
CA GLU A 394 17.47 25.16 6.67
C GLU A 394 17.07 24.47 5.35
N PRO A 395 18.00 24.33 4.38
CA PRO A 395 17.73 23.64 3.12
C PRO A 395 17.40 22.18 3.39
N SER A 396 16.30 21.70 2.80
CA SER A 396 15.89 20.31 2.94
C SER A 396 15.07 19.84 1.75
N VAL A 397 15.18 18.55 1.45
CA VAL A 397 14.49 17.89 0.35
C VAL A 397 13.59 16.79 0.91
N LYS A 398 12.47 16.53 0.23
CA LYS A 398 11.47 15.54 0.66
C LYS A 398 11.31 14.42 -0.35
N CYS A 399 10.93 13.25 0.13
CA CYS A 399 10.39 12.17 -0.69
C CYS A 399 8.98 12.54 -1.17
N SER A 400 8.76 12.57 -2.48
CA SER A 400 7.52 13.04 -3.13
C SER A 400 6.28 12.19 -2.77
N PHE A 401 6.49 10.92 -2.43
CA PHE A 401 5.47 10.04 -1.86
C PHE A 401 5.26 10.23 -0.35
N CYS A 402 6.17 9.71 0.49
CA CYS A 402 5.90 9.60 1.93
C CYS A 402 6.12 10.91 2.73
N GLY A 403 6.77 11.93 2.16
CA GLY A 403 7.09 13.18 2.84
C GLY A 403 8.28 13.15 3.80
N SER A 404 8.99 12.00 3.94
CA SER A 404 10.26 11.94 4.67
C SER A 404 11.23 13.02 4.19
N SER A 405 11.80 13.77 5.14
CA SER A 405 12.68 14.92 4.89
C SER A 405 14.14 14.53 5.07
N TYR A 406 15.03 15.21 4.33
CA TYR A 406 16.47 14.96 4.30
C TYR A 406 17.24 16.27 4.28
N ALA A 407 18.36 16.33 5.00
CA ALA A 407 19.23 17.51 5.07
C ALA A 407 20.28 17.53 3.94
N ASP A 408 20.87 16.37 3.63
CA ASP A 408 21.95 16.21 2.65
C ASP A 408 21.42 16.29 1.20
N VAL A 409 20.98 17.46 0.74
CA VAL A 409 20.37 17.71 -0.58
C VAL A 409 21.15 17.03 -1.71
N GLU A 410 22.43 17.37 -1.87
CA GLU A 410 23.29 16.88 -2.94
C GLU A 410 23.56 15.36 -2.86
N ALA A 411 23.68 14.81 -1.65
CA ALA A 411 24.06 13.42 -1.45
C ALA A 411 22.87 12.45 -1.50
N VAL A 412 21.63 12.95 -1.47
CA VAL A 412 20.39 12.14 -1.39
C VAL A 412 19.43 12.40 -2.56
N SER A 413 19.55 13.50 -3.31
CA SER A 413 18.74 13.72 -4.51
C SER A 413 18.83 12.55 -5.50
N HIS A 414 17.70 12.20 -6.11
CA HIS A 414 17.48 11.07 -7.02
C HIS A 414 17.73 9.66 -6.45
N LYS A 415 18.14 9.52 -5.18
CA LYS A 415 18.30 8.22 -4.52
C LYS A 415 17.00 7.74 -3.88
N VAL A 416 16.89 6.43 -3.72
CA VAL A 416 15.71 5.79 -3.11
C VAL A 416 15.57 6.20 -1.64
N CYS A 417 14.35 6.60 -1.26
CA CYS A 417 13.99 7.02 0.08
C CYS A 417 14.06 5.86 1.08
N VAL A 418 14.92 5.97 2.10
CA VAL A 418 15.17 4.97 3.17
C VAL A 418 13.97 4.72 4.12
N THR A 419 12.79 5.27 3.82
CA THR A 419 11.56 5.10 4.60
C THR A 419 10.49 4.31 3.83
N CYS A 420 10.29 4.58 2.53
CA CYS A 420 9.37 3.79 1.69
C CYS A 420 10.09 2.73 0.83
N ASN A 421 11.40 2.87 0.59
CA ASN A 421 12.25 1.98 -0.21
C ASN A 421 11.86 1.83 -1.71
N PHE A 422 11.02 2.70 -2.27
CA PHE A 422 10.69 2.67 -3.71
C PHE A 422 10.70 4.03 -4.44
N CYS A 423 10.54 5.16 -3.74
CA CYS A 423 10.50 6.49 -4.38
C CYS A 423 11.85 7.19 -4.34
N ALA A 424 12.19 7.91 -5.42
CA ALA A 424 13.33 8.81 -5.45
C ALA A 424 13.06 10.07 -4.60
N VAL A 425 14.10 10.56 -3.91
CA VAL A 425 14.06 11.79 -3.12
C VAL A 425 14.35 13.00 -4.02
N GLY A 426 13.60 14.09 -3.87
CA GLY A 426 13.89 15.36 -4.57
C GLY A 426 13.38 15.50 -6.00
N VAL A 427 12.61 14.54 -6.50
CA VAL A 427 11.90 14.68 -7.77
C VAL A 427 10.57 15.40 -7.54
N GLU A 428 10.31 16.52 -8.22
CA GLU A 428 8.99 17.16 -8.20
C GLU A 428 7.99 16.33 -9.02
N THR A 429 6.77 16.16 -8.48
CA THR A 429 5.77 15.24 -9.03
C THR A 429 4.37 15.80 -8.88
N ILE A 430 3.43 15.32 -9.72
CA ILE A 430 2.00 15.65 -9.64
C ILE A 430 1.39 15.28 -8.26
N GLY A 431 1.96 14.26 -7.60
CA GLY A 431 1.50 13.75 -6.31
C GLY A 431 0.63 12.50 -6.45
N LEU A 432 0.33 11.88 -5.30
CA LEU A 432 -0.45 10.64 -5.21
C LEU A 432 -1.88 10.83 -5.78
N VAL A 433 -2.10 10.30 -6.97
CA VAL A 433 -3.43 10.07 -7.53
C VAL A 433 -4.11 8.96 -6.72
N SER A 434 -5.35 9.19 -6.35
CA SER A 434 -6.10 8.35 -5.38
C SER A 434 -7.57 8.16 -5.74
N GLY A 435 -8.12 8.96 -6.66
CA GLY A 435 -9.47 8.80 -7.19
C GLY A 435 -9.51 7.85 -8.38
N SER A 436 -10.72 7.38 -8.70
CA SER A 436 -11.07 6.70 -9.95
C SER A 436 -11.05 7.62 -11.15
#